data_AF-A0A4Q9LQK2-F1
#
_entry.id   AF-A0A4Q9LQK2-F1
#
_cell.length_a   1.000
_cell.length_b   1.000
_cell.length_c   1.000
_cell.angle_alpha   90.00
_cell.angle_beta   90.00
_cell.angle_gamma   90.00
#
_symmetry.space_group_name_H-M   'P 1'
#
loop_
_entity.id
_entity.type
_entity.pdbx_description
1 polymer ?
#
loop_
_entity_poly.entity_id
_entity_poly.type
_entity_poly.pdbx_seq_one_letter_code
_entity_poly.pdbx_strand_id
1 'polypeptide(L)'
;MENLEGNLLNLERRDSKYKQLTKEQPEFGMQHKLNTKKARYVPMFLQKRKKRCGRKPKEYSNKLAQIKNTPLNRQGTPRSLFFAIDIQKSTLFDIFKSGKYIKRISSTVKPTLTDKNKMDRLKFCLSKVNLANNGDLLFDDLYDYVHIDEKWFYLTKVKRSYYLMLNEENPERNCKSKRFITKIMFMAAVARPRYDAHRKLYFDGKIGIWPFVYQEP
;
A
#
# COMPACT_ATOMS: atom_id res chain seq x y z
N MET A 1 6.60 22.92 -24.45
CA MET A 1 6.74 21.46 -24.25
C MET A 1 8.16 21.05 -23.82
N GLU A 2 9.15 21.95 -23.74
CA GLU A 2 10.55 21.56 -23.43
C GLU A 2 10.95 21.66 -21.95
N ASN A 3 10.13 22.26 -21.07
CA ASN A 3 10.50 22.48 -19.66
C ASN A 3 10.07 21.37 -18.66
N LEU A 4 9.44 20.30 -19.15
CA LEU A 4 9.03 19.16 -18.30
C LEU A 4 10.06 18.02 -18.30
N GLU A 5 10.80 17.83 -19.39
CA GLU A 5 11.81 16.77 -19.50
C GLU A 5 13.06 17.06 -18.67
N GLY A 6 13.48 18.33 -18.58
CA GLY A 6 14.63 18.74 -17.76
C GLY A 6 14.44 18.51 -16.25
N ASN A 7 13.20 18.55 -15.75
CA ASN A 7 12.89 18.34 -14.34
C ASN A 7 12.86 16.85 -13.94
N LEU A 8 12.48 15.96 -14.86
CA LEU A 8 12.47 14.52 -14.62
C LEU A 8 13.90 13.96 -14.55
N LEU A 9 14.80 14.43 -15.41
CA LEU A 9 16.23 14.05 -15.42
C LEU A 9 16.97 14.45 -14.13
N ASN A 10 16.53 15.52 -13.47
CA ASN A 10 17.09 15.99 -12.20
C ASN A 10 16.51 15.28 -10.97
N LEU A 11 15.36 14.60 -11.10
CA LEU A 11 14.78 13.77 -10.05
C LEU A 11 15.47 12.40 -10.01
N GLU A 12 15.71 11.79 -11.18
CA GLU A 12 16.40 10.48 -11.28
C GLU A 12 17.87 10.53 -10.81
N ARG A 13 18.58 11.63 -11.08
CA ARG A 13 19.96 11.82 -10.58
C ARG A 13 20.03 11.94 -9.06
N ARG A 14 19.00 12.50 -8.41
CA ARG A 14 18.94 12.61 -6.94
C ARG A 14 18.74 11.25 -6.29
N ASP A 15 17.83 10.43 -6.80
CA ASP A 15 17.55 9.08 -6.26
C ASP A 15 18.72 8.09 -6.40
N SER A 16 19.55 8.25 -7.44
CA SER A 16 20.77 7.43 -7.62
C SER A 16 21.82 7.72 -6.54
N LYS A 17 21.99 8.99 -6.16
CA LYS A 17 22.94 9.41 -5.12
C LYS A 17 22.56 8.85 -3.74
N TYR A 18 21.27 8.89 -3.38
CA TYR A 18 20.78 8.34 -2.11
C TYR A 18 20.97 6.82 -1.99
N LYS A 19 20.90 6.06 -3.10
CA LYS A 19 21.15 4.61 -3.10
C LYS A 19 22.64 4.23 -2.95
N GLN A 20 23.57 5.12 -3.30
CA GLN A 20 25.01 4.88 -3.15
C GLN A 20 25.48 5.12 -1.70
N LEU A 21 24.98 6.17 -1.04
CA LEU A 21 25.32 6.49 0.35
C LEU A 21 24.96 5.39 1.36
N THR A 22 23.92 4.59 1.10
CA THR A 22 23.53 3.47 1.98
C THR A 22 24.44 2.24 1.89
N LYS A 23 25.37 2.17 0.93
CA LYS A 23 26.30 1.03 0.77
C LYS A 23 27.67 1.23 1.42
N GLU A 24 27.97 2.43 1.92
CA GLU A 24 29.31 2.78 2.40
C GLU A 24 29.39 3.00 3.93
N GLN A 25 28.47 2.45 4.72
CA GLN A 25 28.63 2.43 6.19
C GLN A 25 29.53 1.24 6.58
N PRO A 26 30.76 1.45 7.10
CA PRO A 26 31.62 0.36 7.53
C PRO A 26 31.18 -0.16 8.90
N GLU A 27 30.95 -1.48 9.00
CA GLU A 27 30.74 -2.16 10.28
C GLU A 27 32.01 -2.08 11.13
N PHE A 28 31.94 -1.38 12.26
CA PHE A 28 33.03 -1.24 13.21
C PHE A 28 33.09 -2.48 14.12
N GLY A 29 33.74 -3.54 13.64
CA GLY A 29 34.04 -4.74 14.43
C GLY A 29 35.38 -4.61 15.16
N MET A 30 35.36 -4.59 16.49
CA MET A 30 36.56 -4.62 17.33
C MET A 30 37.37 -5.90 17.10
N GLN A 31 38.64 -5.76 16.67
CA GLN A 31 39.58 -6.87 16.57
C GLN A 31 40.61 -6.81 17.70
N HIS A 32 40.49 -7.69 18.69
CA HIS A 32 41.61 -8.05 19.56
C HIS A 32 42.63 -8.87 18.74
N LYS A 33 43.86 -8.36 18.64
CA LYS A 33 44.99 -9.06 18.03
C LYS A 33 45.49 -10.16 18.98
N LEU A 34 45.41 -11.41 18.54
CA LEU A 34 46.26 -12.50 19.06
C LEU A 34 47.10 -13.05 17.92
N ASN A 35 48.40 -13.08 18.17
CA ASN A 35 49.47 -13.35 17.21
C ASN A 35 49.91 -14.81 17.35
N THR A 36 49.68 -15.66 16.34
CA THR A 36 50.26 -17.02 16.30
C THR A 36 50.66 -17.43 14.89
N LYS A 37 51.98 -17.45 14.70
CA LYS A 37 52.88 -18.22 13.81
C LYS A 37 52.32 -19.00 12.60
N LYS A 38 53.01 -18.81 11.48
CA LYS A 38 52.96 -19.47 10.16
C LYS A 38 52.58 -20.97 10.19
N ALA A 39 51.57 -21.34 9.41
CA ALA A 39 51.43 -22.67 8.84
C ALA A 39 51.18 -22.54 7.32
N ARG A 40 52.03 -23.19 6.51
CA ARG A 40 51.90 -23.25 5.05
C ARG A 40 50.66 -24.08 4.69
N TYR A 41 49.68 -23.47 4.03
CA TYR A 41 48.57 -24.22 3.44
C TYR A 41 48.72 -24.25 1.92
N VAL A 42 48.87 -25.46 1.37
CA VAL A 42 48.87 -25.74 -0.06
C VAL A 42 47.47 -25.41 -0.61
N PRO A 43 47.31 -24.61 -1.68
CA PRO A 43 45.99 -24.32 -2.20
C PRO A 43 45.42 -25.57 -2.86
N MET A 44 44.52 -26.25 -2.15
CA MET A 44 43.65 -27.28 -2.68
C MET A 44 42.80 -26.63 -3.79
N PHE A 45 42.97 -27.12 -5.02
CA PHE A 45 42.20 -26.70 -6.20
C PHE A 45 40.69 -26.80 -5.92
N LEU A 46 40.07 -25.70 -5.49
CA LEU A 46 38.62 -25.55 -5.46
C LEU A 46 38.17 -24.77 -6.70
N GLN A 47 38.33 -25.37 -7.88
CA GLN A 47 37.50 -25.00 -9.02
C GLN A 47 36.07 -25.52 -8.76
N LYS A 48 35.32 -24.83 -7.89
CA LYS A 48 33.86 -24.93 -7.89
C LYS A 48 33.39 -24.36 -9.21
N ARG A 49 33.07 -25.22 -10.18
CA ARG A 49 32.29 -24.86 -11.37
C ARG A 49 30.90 -24.39 -10.92
N LYS A 50 30.80 -23.17 -10.40
CA LYS A 50 29.55 -22.45 -10.15
C LYS A 50 28.96 -22.07 -11.50
N LYS A 51 28.35 -23.02 -12.20
CA LYS A 51 27.39 -22.78 -13.29
C LYS A 51 26.83 -24.15 -13.67
N ARG A 52 25.56 -24.37 -13.33
CA ARG A 52 24.73 -25.57 -13.60
C ARG A 52 24.74 -26.69 -12.54
N CYS A 53 24.91 -26.37 -11.25
CA CYS A 53 24.62 -27.32 -10.17
C CYS A 53 23.23 -27.02 -9.59
N GLY A 54 22.33 -28.01 -9.57
CA GLY A 54 20.97 -27.89 -9.01
C GLY A 54 19.87 -28.38 -9.94
N ARG A 55 18.68 -28.64 -9.38
CA ARG A 55 17.49 -29.06 -10.13
C ARG A 55 17.10 -27.98 -11.14
N LYS A 56 16.92 -28.37 -12.40
CA LYS A 56 16.44 -27.44 -13.44
C LYS A 56 15.03 -26.95 -13.08
N PRO A 57 14.75 -25.64 -13.20
CA PRO A 57 13.40 -25.13 -13.03
C PRO A 57 12.46 -25.84 -14.00
N LYS A 58 11.37 -26.40 -13.48
CA LYS A 58 10.31 -26.92 -14.34
C LYS A 58 9.56 -25.75 -14.96
N GLU A 59 9.27 -25.85 -16.24
CA GLU A 59 8.49 -24.85 -16.94
C GLU A 59 6.99 -25.14 -16.79
N TYR A 60 6.26 -24.17 -16.24
CA TYR A 60 4.82 -24.28 -15.98
C TYR A 60 3.99 -23.31 -16.83
N SER A 61 4.62 -22.53 -17.72
CA SER A 61 4.00 -21.49 -18.54
C SER A 61 2.71 -21.99 -19.25
N ASN A 62 2.76 -23.17 -19.84
CA ASN A 62 1.63 -23.78 -20.54
C ASN A 62 0.44 -24.12 -19.62
N LYS A 63 0.69 -24.74 -18.44
CA LYS A 63 -0.38 -25.02 -17.47
C LYS A 63 -0.92 -23.73 -16.84
N LEU A 64 -0.07 -22.73 -16.61
CA LEU A 64 -0.48 -21.44 -16.07
C LEU A 64 -1.34 -20.63 -17.05
N ALA A 65 -1.19 -20.84 -18.37
CA ALA A 65 -2.06 -20.22 -19.35
C ALA A 65 -3.53 -20.63 -19.16
N GLN A 66 -3.79 -21.84 -18.65
CA GLN A 66 -5.15 -22.33 -18.34
C GLN A 66 -5.86 -21.53 -17.25
N ILE A 67 -5.12 -20.76 -16.44
CA ILE A 67 -5.72 -19.85 -15.44
C ILE A 67 -6.68 -18.88 -16.12
N LYS A 68 -6.35 -18.39 -17.33
CA LYS A 68 -7.23 -17.47 -18.09
C LYS A 68 -8.57 -18.10 -18.45
N ASN A 69 -8.60 -19.41 -18.67
CA ASN A 69 -9.80 -20.16 -19.05
C ASN A 69 -10.57 -20.68 -17.82
N THR A 70 -9.96 -20.63 -16.63
CA THR A 70 -10.60 -21.06 -15.39
C THR A 70 -11.61 -19.99 -14.95
N PRO A 71 -12.84 -20.35 -14.54
CA PRO A 71 -13.81 -19.36 -14.06
C PRO A 71 -13.29 -18.63 -12.80
N LEU A 72 -13.60 -17.34 -12.68
CA LEU A 72 -13.06 -16.46 -11.63
C LEU A 72 -13.31 -16.98 -10.21
N ASN A 73 -14.45 -17.63 -9.96
CA ASN A 73 -14.78 -18.24 -8.67
C ASN A 73 -13.77 -19.32 -8.23
N ARG A 74 -13.08 -19.99 -9.18
CA ARG A 74 -12.05 -20.99 -8.92
C ARG A 74 -10.63 -20.40 -8.88
N GLN A 75 -10.44 -19.13 -9.24
CA GLN A 75 -9.14 -18.45 -9.18
C GLN A 75 -8.82 -17.82 -7.81
N GLY A 76 -9.81 -17.64 -6.94
CA GLY A 76 -9.66 -16.85 -5.71
C GLY A 76 -8.77 -17.47 -4.63
N THR A 77 -8.67 -18.81 -4.57
CA THR A 77 -7.87 -19.50 -3.55
C THR A 77 -6.81 -20.40 -4.19
N PRO A 78 -5.62 -20.56 -3.57
CA PRO A 78 -4.62 -21.50 -4.07
C PRO A 78 -5.12 -22.95 -4.14
N ARG A 79 -6.09 -23.33 -3.30
CA ARG A 79 -6.67 -24.68 -3.28
C ARG A 79 -7.56 -24.94 -4.50
N SER A 80 -8.45 -23.99 -4.82
CA SER A 80 -9.34 -24.09 -5.99
C SER A 80 -8.56 -23.97 -7.30
N LEU A 81 -7.56 -23.09 -7.32
CA LEU A 81 -6.74 -22.85 -8.50
C LEU A 81 -5.86 -24.06 -8.82
N PHE A 82 -5.15 -24.57 -7.80
CA PHE A 82 -4.87 -25.98 -7.57
C PHE A 82 -5.54 -26.97 -8.53
N PHE A 83 -6.74 -27.32 -8.13
CA PHE A 83 -7.59 -28.34 -8.73
C PHE A 83 -7.95 -28.03 -10.19
N ALA A 84 -8.04 -26.75 -10.56
CA ALA A 84 -8.43 -26.35 -11.91
C ALA A 84 -7.31 -26.47 -12.95
N ILE A 85 -6.04 -26.29 -12.55
CA ILE A 85 -4.89 -26.24 -13.47
C ILE A 85 -3.98 -27.48 -13.38
N ASP A 86 -4.32 -28.43 -12.50
CA ASP A 86 -3.56 -29.68 -12.32
C ASP A 86 -2.04 -29.45 -12.07
N ILE A 87 -1.70 -28.47 -11.23
CA ILE A 87 -0.32 -28.27 -10.72
C ILE A 87 -0.18 -29.02 -9.38
N GLN A 88 0.65 -28.66 -8.41
CA GLN A 88 0.48 -29.08 -7.01
C GLN A 88 0.38 -27.81 -6.18
N LYS A 89 -0.35 -27.83 -5.07
CA LYS A 89 -0.55 -26.64 -4.23
C LYS A 89 0.77 -25.99 -3.79
N SER A 90 1.76 -26.79 -3.40
CA SER A 90 3.11 -26.33 -3.03
C SER A 90 3.81 -25.63 -4.19
N THR A 91 3.84 -26.28 -5.35
CA THR A 91 4.43 -25.72 -6.58
C THR A 91 3.75 -24.43 -7.00
N LEU A 92 2.42 -24.36 -6.93
CA LEU A 92 1.67 -23.14 -7.23
C LEU A 92 2.03 -22.01 -6.26
N PHE A 93 2.24 -22.33 -4.97
CA PHE A 93 2.67 -21.36 -3.97
C PHE A 93 4.11 -20.87 -4.23
N ASP A 94 5.02 -21.75 -4.63
CA ASP A 94 6.40 -21.36 -5.00
C ASP A 94 6.41 -20.46 -6.24
N ILE A 95 5.60 -20.80 -7.25
CA ILE A 95 5.40 -19.98 -8.44
C ILE A 95 4.85 -18.60 -8.05
N PHE A 96 3.85 -18.55 -7.16
CA PHE A 96 3.31 -17.29 -6.64
C PHE A 96 4.36 -16.48 -5.87
N LYS A 97 5.15 -17.12 -5.00
CA LYS A 97 6.24 -16.49 -4.24
C LYS A 97 7.36 -15.96 -5.13
N SER A 98 7.65 -16.64 -6.24
CA SER A 98 8.63 -16.19 -7.22
C SER A 98 8.22 -14.89 -7.93
N GLY A 99 6.92 -14.56 -7.95
CA GLY A 99 6.38 -13.35 -8.58
C GLY A 99 6.47 -13.32 -10.11
N LYS A 100 7.00 -14.37 -10.75
CA LYS A 100 7.33 -14.35 -12.19
C LYS A 100 6.12 -14.53 -13.11
N TYR A 101 5.13 -15.32 -12.71
CA TYR A 101 4.05 -15.74 -13.61
C TYR A 101 2.63 -15.40 -13.12
N ILE A 102 2.42 -15.27 -11.80
CA ILE A 102 1.09 -15.08 -11.21
C ILE A 102 1.18 -13.99 -10.15
N LYS A 103 0.19 -13.10 -10.12
CA LYS A 103 -0.01 -12.12 -9.05
C LYS A 103 -1.40 -12.27 -8.44
N ARG A 104 -1.50 -12.01 -7.14
CA ARG A 104 -2.80 -11.92 -6.45
C ARG A 104 -3.30 -10.48 -6.56
N ILE A 105 -4.52 -10.32 -7.04
CA ILE A 105 -5.21 -9.02 -7.11
C ILE A 105 -6.43 -9.11 -6.21
N SER A 106 -6.79 -7.99 -5.58
CA SER A 106 -8.07 -7.80 -4.91
C SER A 106 -8.85 -6.73 -5.66
N SER A 107 -10.00 -7.09 -6.20
CA SER A 107 -10.98 -6.11 -6.67
C SER A 107 -11.98 -5.84 -5.54
N THR A 108 -12.31 -4.57 -5.33
CA THR A 108 -13.39 -4.17 -4.42
C THR A 108 -14.60 -3.79 -5.24
N VAL A 109 -15.79 -4.24 -4.82
CA VAL A 109 -17.05 -3.83 -5.44
C VAL A 109 -17.23 -2.33 -5.23
N LYS A 110 -17.40 -1.60 -6.33
CA LYS A 110 -17.72 -0.17 -6.32
C LYS A 110 -19.19 0.00 -6.69
N PRO A 111 -19.90 0.98 -6.11
CA PRO A 111 -21.27 1.27 -6.54
C PRO A 111 -21.30 1.64 -8.02
N THR A 112 -22.29 1.12 -8.74
CA THR A 112 -22.48 1.41 -10.16
C THR A 112 -22.99 2.84 -10.31
N LEU A 113 -22.30 3.67 -11.11
CA LEU A 113 -22.75 5.02 -11.43
C LEU A 113 -23.67 4.96 -12.65
N THR A 114 -24.92 5.40 -12.49
CA THR A 114 -25.83 5.66 -13.61
C THR A 114 -25.30 6.81 -14.46
N ASP A 115 -25.69 6.89 -15.73
CA ASP A 115 -25.23 7.96 -16.61
C ASP A 115 -25.71 9.33 -16.12
N LYS A 116 -26.90 9.40 -15.51
CA LYS A 116 -27.36 10.59 -14.77
C LYS A 116 -26.38 11.01 -13.67
N ASN A 117 -25.96 10.07 -12.80
CA ASN A 117 -25.00 10.38 -11.73
C ASN A 117 -23.65 10.85 -12.28
N LYS A 118 -23.20 10.31 -13.42
CA LYS A 118 -21.96 10.78 -14.08
C LYS A 118 -22.12 12.22 -14.57
N MET A 119 -23.23 12.53 -15.22
CA MET A 119 -23.53 13.87 -15.73
C MET A 119 -23.64 14.89 -14.59
N ASP A 120 -24.34 14.55 -13.51
CA ASP A 120 -24.49 15.45 -12.36
C ASP A 120 -23.15 15.72 -11.67
N ARG A 121 -22.30 14.68 -11.54
CA ARG A 121 -20.93 14.86 -11.04
C ARG A 121 -20.07 15.72 -11.96
N LEU A 122 -20.18 15.54 -13.27
CA LEU A 122 -19.44 16.35 -14.25
C LEU A 122 -19.87 17.81 -14.17
N LYS A 123 -21.18 18.08 -14.14
CA LYS A 123 -21.74 19.43 -13.96
C LYS A 123 -21.25 20.07 -12.67
N PHE A 124 -21.25 19.32 -11.57
CA PHE A 124 -20.70 19.80 -10.30
C PHE A 124 -19.21 20.16 -10.43
N CYS A 125 -18.39 19.28 -11.01
CA CYS A 125 -16.97 19.57 -11.22
C CYS A 125 -16.74 20.82 -12.10
N LEU A 126 -17.50 20.96 -13.18
CA LEU A 126 -17.42 22.13 -14.07
C LEU A 126 -17.83 23.43 -13.36
N SER A 127 -18.82 23.37 -12.45
CA SER A 127 -19.20 24.53 -11.63
C SER A 127 -18.09 25.02 -10.69
N LYS A 128 -17.04 24.20 -10.48
CA LYS A 128 -15.88 24.51 -9.65
C LYS A 128 -14.65 24.92 -10.45
N VAL A 129 -14.82 25.19 -11.74
CA VAL A 129 -13.74 25.67 -12.61
C VAL A 129 -14.15 27.04 -13.16
N ASN A 130 -13.30 28.03 -12.92
CA ASN A 130 -13.45 29.40 -13.36
C ASN A 130 -12.46 29.69 -14.49
N LEU A 131 -12.86 30.56 -15.43
CA LEU A 131 -11.96 31.07 -16.46
C LEU A 131 -11.23 32.30 -15.92
N ALA A 132 -9.92 32.26 -15.90
CA ALA A 132 -9.08 33.39 -15.55
C ALA A 132 -8.98 34.38 -16.73
N ASN A 133 -8.62 35.62 -16.43
CA ASN A 133 -8.54 36.72 -17.42
C ASN A 133 -7.52 36.45 -18.55
N ASN A 134 -6.56 35.56 -18.32
CA ASN A 134 -5.55 35.12 -19.29
C ASN A 134 -6.01 33.92 -20.15
N GLY A 135 -7.25 33.45 -19.98
CA GLY A 135 -7.79 32.29 -20.67
C GLY A 135 -7.50 30.95 -20.00
N ASP A 136 -6.80 30.94 -18.86
CA ASP A 136 -6.51 29.69 -18.12
C ASP A 136 -7.72 29.24 -17.30
N LEU A 137 -7.87 27.92 -17.14
CA LEU A 137 -8.88 27.33 -16.26
C LEU A 137 -8.30 27.17 -14.86
N LEU A 138 -8.90 27.84 -13.87
CA LEU A 138 -8.52 27.76 -12.46
C LEU A 138 -9.64 27.10 -11.66
N PHE A 139 -9.28 26.31 -10.65
CA PHE A 139 -10.26 25.81 -9.70
C PHE A 139 -10.76 26.95 -8.79
N ASP A 140 -12.04 26.89 -8.43
CA ASP A 140 -12.62 27.68 -7.35
C ASP A 140 -11.80 27.47 -6.07
N ASP A 141 -11.48 28.56 -5.39
CA ASP A 141 -10.69 28.52 -4.16
C ASP A 141 -11.47 27.93 -2.98
N LEU A 142 -12.80 27.85 -3.06
CA LEU A 142 -13.64 27.21 -2.04
C LEU A 142 -13.46 27.80 -0.62
N TYR A 143 -13.02 29.05 -0.49
CA TYR A 143 -12.82 29.69 0.83
C TYR A 143 -14.13 29.86 1.63
N ASP A 144 -15.27 29.86 0.94
CA ASP A 144 -16.60 29.99 1.53
C ASP A 144 -17.28 28.64 1.77
N TYR A 145 -16.55 27.53 1.60
CA TYR A 145 -17.07 26.18 1.79
C TYR A 145 -16.59 25.57 3.11
N VAL A 146 -17.54 25.00 3.84
CA VAL A 146 -17.28 24.11 4.98
C VAL A 146 -17.65 22.70 4.55
N HIS A 147 -16.67 21.80 4.56
CA HIS A 147 -16.88 20.38 4.29
C HIS A 147 -17.30 19.68 5.58
N ILE A 148 -18.45 19.04 5.53
CA ILE A 148 -19.01 18.26 6.65
C ILE A 148 -19.07 16.81 6.21
N ASP A 149 -18.57 15.90 7.05
CA ASP A 149 -18.67 14.46 6.84
C ASP A 149 -18.98 13.75 8.16
N GLU A 150 -19.69 12.63 8.05
CA GLU A 150 -20.02 11.75 9.16
C GLU A 150 -19.27 10.44 9.04
N LYS A 151 -18.69 9.99 10.14
CA LYS A 151 -17.93 8.74 10.17
C LYS A 151 -18.20 7.94 11.44
N TRP A 152 -18.56 6.67 11.24
CA TRP A 152 -18.64 5.68 12.30
C TRP A 152 -17.26 5.13 12.65
N PHE A 153 -16.86 5.26 13.91
CA PHE A 153 -15.67 4.64 14.46
C PHE A 153 -16.04 3.50 15.39
N TYR A 154 -15.40 2.35 15.19
CA TYR A 154 -15.52 1.24 16.13
C TYR A 154 -14.67 1.52 17.36
N LEU A 155 -15.25 1.36 18.56
CA LEU A 155 -14.52 1.52 19.82
C LEU A 155 -13.33 0.56 19.92
N THR A 156 -13.40 -0.60 19.27
CA THR A 156 -12.25 -1.49 19.12
C THR A 156 -12.13 -2.04 17.70
N LYS A 157 -10.89 -2.16 17.20
CA LYS A 157 -10.60 -2.76 15.90
C LYS A 157 -11.04 -4.22 15.86
N VAL A 158 -11.77 -4.60 14.81
CA VAL A 158 -12.21 -5.98 14.54
C VAL A 158 -11.03 -6.94 14.43
N LYS A 159 -9.95 -6.50 13.75
CA LYS A 159 -8.69 -7.24 13.65
C LYS A 159 -7.60 -6.37 14.25
N ARG A 160 -6.89 -6.90 15.24
CA ARG A 160 -5.75 -6.23 15.88
C ARG A 160 -4.62 -7.26 15.95
N SER A 161 -3.43 -6.85 15.55
CA SER A 161 -2.22 -7.66 15.66
C SER A 161 -1.50 -7.28 16.95
N TYR A 162 -0.95 -8.28 17.64
CA TYR A 162 -0.16 -8.11 18.85
C TYR A 162 1.22 -8.74 18.62
N TYR A 163 2.25 -8.11 19.17
CA TYR A 163 3.53 -8.77 19.40
C TYR A 163 3.50 -9.27 20.83
N LEU A 164 3.61 -10.58 21.01
CA LEU A 164 3.54 -11.24 22.31
C LEU A 164 4.86 -11.98 22.55
N MET A 165 5.27 -12.08 23.81
CA MET A 165 6.38 -12.95 24.18
C MET A 165 6.00 -14.42 23.99
N LEU A 166 6.97 -15.31 23.76
CA LEU A 166 6.70 -16.73 23.48
C LEU A 166 5.90 -17.45 24.58
N ASN A 167 5.99 -16.97 25.82
CA ASN A 167 5.33 -17.55 27.00
C ASN A 167 4.11 -16.74 27.45
N GLU A 168 3.72 -15.73 26.68
CA GLU A 168 2.58 -14.87 27.01
C GLU A 168 1.29 -15.47 26.44
N GLU A 169 0.22 -15.43 27.22
CA GLU A 169 -1.09 -15.89 26.77
C GLU A 169 -1.69 -14.95 25.73
N ASN A 170 -2.42 -15.53 24.78
CA ASN A 170 -3.05 -14.74 23.74
C ASN A 170 -4.18 -13.87 24.34
N PRO A 171 -4.25 -12.58 23.99
CA PRO A 171 -5.31 -11.72 24.50
C PRO A 171 -6.67 -12.17 23.96
N GLU A 172 -7.56 -12.59 24.86
CA GLU A 172 -8.92 -12.97 24.49
C GLU A 172 -9.77 -11.75 24.19
N ARG A 173 -10.42 -11.76 23.01
CA ARG A 173 -11.35 -10.70 22.58
C ARG A 173 -12.56 -11.33 21.92
N ASN A 174 -13.56 -11.63 22.74
CA ASN A 174 -14.76 -12.33 22.32
C ASN A 174 -15.93 -11.35 22.12
N CYS A 175 -16.65 -11.51 21.01
CA CYS A 175 -17.89 -10.79 20.72
C CYS A 175 -18.74 -11.66 19.77
N LYS A 176 -20.07 -11.69 19.96
CA LYS A 176 -20.98 -12.54 19.16
C LYS A 176 -20.94 -12.23 17.66
N SER A 177 -20.81 -10.95 17.29
CA SER A 177 -20.63 -10.52 15.90
C SER A 177 -20.04 -9.11 15.84
N LYS A 178 -19.55 -8.69 14.66
CA LYS A 178 -19.06 -7.31 14.45
C LYS A 178 -20.14 -6.23 14.65
N ARG A 179 -21.43 -6.60 14.58
CA ARG A 179 -22.55 -5.68 14.77
C ARG A 179 -22.69 -5.22 16.22
N PHE A 180 -22.24 -6.04 17.18
CA PHE A 180 -22.28 -5.74 18.61
C PHE A 180 -21.07 -4.94 19.11
N ILE A 181 -20.09 -4.65 18.26
CA ILE A 181 -18.99 -3.76 18.65
C ILE A 181 -19.54 -2.34 18.71
N THR A 182 -19.44 -1.70 19.87
CA THR A 182 -19.85 -0.30 20.07
C THR A 182 -19.24 0.59 19.00
N LYS A 183 -20.08 1.38 18.34
CA LYS A 183 -19.67 2.38 17.36
C LYS A 183 -20.10 3.74 17.84
N ILE A 184 -19.25 4.72 17.59
CA ILE A 184 -19.53 6.13 17.87
C ILE A 184 -19.47 6.85 16.52
N MET A 185 -20.50 7.62 16.20
CA MET A 185 -20.52 8.46 15.01
C MET A 185 -19.91 9.80 15.37
N PHE A 186 -19.00 10.28 14.54
CA PHE A 186 -18.45 11.62 14.64
C PHE A 186 -18.79 12.39 13.38
N MET A 187 -19.27 13.62 13.57
CA MET A 187 -19.36 14.61 12.52
C MET A 187 -18.15 15.52 12.61
N ALA A 188 -17.47 15.72 11.49
CA ALA A 188 -16.33 16.62 11.41
C ALA A 188 -16.65 17.73 10.40
N ALA A 189 -16.37 18.97 10.78
CA ALA A 189 -16.44 20.13 9.90
C ALA A 189 -15.03 20.69 9.68
N VAL A 190 -14.65 20.81 8.41
CA VAL A 190 -13.33 21.32 7.99
C VAL A 190 -13.51 22.30 6.84
N ALA A 191 -12.89 23.47 6.94
CA ALA A 191 -12.77 24.44 5.87
C ALA A 191 -11.33 24.47 5.32
N ARG A 192 -11.12 25.18 4.21
CA ARG A 192 -9.77 25.34 3.64
C ARG A 192 -8.86 26.14 4.61
N PRO A 193 -7.65 25.65 4.93
CA PRO A 193 -6.71 26.42 5.74
C PRO A 193 -6.34 27.73 5.06
N ARG A 194 -6.28 28.83 5.82
CA ARG A 194 -6.00 30.17 5.29
C ARG A 194 -5.33 31.07 6.32
N TYR A 195 -4.52 32.00 5.84
CA TYR A 195 -3.89 33.01 6.69
C TYR A 195 -4.87 34.16 6.97
N ASP A 196 -4.99 34.55 8.23
CA ASP A 196 -5.74 35.73 8.66
C ASP A 196 -4.76 36.89 8.89
N ALA A 197 -4.80 37.89 7.99
CA ALA A 197 -3.94 39.06 8.05
C ALA A 197 -4.23 39.98 9.24
N HIS A 198 -5.48 40.02 9.73
CA HIS A 198 -5.85 40.85 10.88
C HIS A 198 -5.31 40.27 12.18
N ARG A 199 -5.44 38.95 12.36
CA ARG A 199 -4.95 38.24 13.54
C ARG A 199 -3.48 37.84 13.44
N LYS A 200 -2.86 38.01 12.26
CA LYS A 200 -1.52 37.53 11.90
C LYS A 200 -1.31 36.04 12.22
N LEU A 201 -2.38 35.25 12.09
CA LEU A 201 -2.43 33.84 12.49
C LEU A 201 -2.92 32.98 11.33
N TYR A 202 -2.47 31.73 11.29
CA TYR A 202 -2.92 30.77 10.30
C TYR A 202 -4.09 29.96 10.85
N PHE A 203 -5.22 29.98 10.15
CA PHE A 203 -6.34 29.09 10.44
C PHE A 203 -6.07 27.73 9.79
N ASP A 204 -6.04 26.67 10.59
CA ASP A 204 -5.69 25.32 10.16
C ASP A 204 -6.85 24.57 9.47
N GLY A 205 -7.99 25.24 9.27
CA GLY A 205 -9.16 24.68 8.61
C GLY A 205 -10.05 23.84 9.52
N LYS A 206 -9.62 23.49 10.74
CA LYS A 206 -10.43 22.64 11.63
C LYS A 206 -11.46 23.49 12.33
N ILE A 207 -12.75 23.21 12.09
CA ILE A 207 -13.84 23.90 12.77
C ILE A 207 -14.27 23.13 14.00
N GLY A 208 -14.46 21.82 13.87
CA GLY A 208 -14.81 20.99 15.02
C GLY A 208 -15.07 19.54 14.67
N ILE A 209 -15.13 18.73 15.72
CA ILE A 209 -15.49 17.32 15.67
C ILE A 209 -16.48 17.09 16.82
N TRP A 210 -17.67 16.60 16.50
CA TRP A 210 -18.74 16.37 17.48
C TRP A 210 -19.13 14.90 17.48
N PRO A 211 -19.14 14.23 18.66
CA PRO A 211 -19.70 12.90 18.76
C PRO A 211 -21.23 12.99 18.73
N PHE A 212 -21.87 12.20 17.86
CA PHE A 212 -23.29 11.90 17.99
C PHE A 212 -23.43 10.74 18.96
N VAL A 213 -23.89 11.06 20.17
CA VAL A 213 -24.12 10.09 21.26
C VAL A 213 -25.60 9.68 21.35
N TYR A 214 -26.47 10.26 20.51
CA TYR A 214 -27.90 10.03 20.61
C TYR A 214 -28.32 8.76 19.87
N GLN A 215 -28.92 7.83 20.61
CA GLN A 215 -29.61 6.67 20.08
C GLN A 215 -31.11 6.91 20.32
N GLU A 216 -31.87 7.23 19.26
CA GLU A 216 -33.33 7.23 19.36
C GLU A 216 -33.84 5.78 19.56
N PRO A 217 -34.86 5.56 20.41
CA PRO A 217 -35.46 4.25 20.66
C PRO A 217 -36.06 3.59 19.41
#